data_AF-B5VRD1-F1
#
_entry.id   AF-B5VRD1-F1
#
_cell.length_a   1.000
_cell.length_b   1.000
_cell.length_c   1.000
_cell.angle_alpha   90.00
_cell.angle_beta   90.00
_cell.angle_gamma   90.00
#
_symmetry.space_group_name_H-M   'P 1'
#
loop_
_entity.id
_entity.type
_entity.pdbx_description
1 polymer ?
#
loop_
_entity_poly.entity_id
_entity_poly.type
_entity_poly.pdbx_seq_one_letter_code
_entity_poly.pdbx_strand_id
1 'polypeptide(L)'
;SVSSHSPAGGIENCLHNASIVVIPAGVPRKPGMTRDDLFNVNAGIISQLGDSIAECCDLSKVFVLVISNPVNSLVPVMVSNILKNHPQSRNSGIERRIMGVTKLDIVRASTFLREINIESGLTPRVNSMPDVPVIGGHSGETIIPLFSQSNFLSRLNEDKLKYLIHRVQYGGDEVVKAKNGKGSATLSMAHAGYKCVVQFVSLLLGNIEQIHGTYYVPLKDANNFPIAPGADQLLPLVDGADYFAIPLTITTKGVSYVDYDIVNRMNDMERNQMLPICVSQLKKNIDKGLEFVASRSASS
;
A
#
# COMPACT_ATOMS: atom_id res chain seq x y z
N SER A 1 7.61 21.99 15.12
CA SER A 1 9.08 21.84 15.05
C SER A 1 9.39 20.53 14.34
N VAL A 2 10.50 20.46 13.61
CA VAL A 2 11.03 19.19 13.08
C VAL A 2 12.21 18.82 13.97
N SER A 3 12.16 17.65 14.62
CA SER A 3 13.23 17.12 15.45
C SER A 3 13.86 15.91 14.77
N SER A 4 15.17 15.75 14.94
CA SER A 4 15.89 14.54 14.58
C SER A 4 16.36 13.83 15.84
N HIS A 5 16.23 12.52 15.90
CA HIS A 5 16.68 11.70 17.04
C HIS A 5 17.83 10.79 16.59
N SER A 6 18.82 10.59 17.46
CA SER A 6 19.99 9.75 17.16
C SER A 6 19.67 8.26 17.28
N PRO A 7 20.47 7.35 16.69
CA PRO A 7 20.20 5.91 16.75
C PRO A 7 20.18 5.31 18.17
N ALA A 8 20.92 5.88 19.14
CA ALA A 8 20.98 5.40 20.51
C ALA A 8 19.79 5.94 21.33
N GLY A 9 18.72 5.14 21.46
CA GLY A 9 17.51 5.50 22.21
C GLY A 9 16.62 6.56 21.54
N GLY A 10 16.98 7.03 20.34
CA GLY A 10 16.18 8.04 19.65
C GLY A 10 14.89 7.48 19.04
N ILE A 11 14.79 6.18 18.80
CA ILE A 11 13.56 5.56 18.29
C ILE A 11 12.41 5.70 19.29
N GLU A 12 12.65 5.45 20.58
CA GLU A 12 11.66 5.60 21.64
C GLU A 12 11.18 7.05 21.72
N ASN A 13 12.10 8.01 21.77
CA ASN A 13 11.78 9.43 21.77
C ASN A 13 11.03 9.88 20.51
N CYS A 14 11.34 9.30 19.35
CA CYS A 14 10.68 9.60 18.08
C CYS A 14 9.24 9.05 18.02
N LEU A 15 8.99 7.90 18.65
CA LEU A 15 7.70 7.21 18.63
C LEU A 15 6.78 7.60 19.79
N HIS A 16 7.35 8.15 20.87
CA HIS A 16 6.59 8.59 22.02
C HIS A 16 5.51 9.62 21.61
N ASN A 17 4.24 9.31 21.91
CA ASN A 17 3.06 10.07 21.51
C ASN A 17 2.86 10.27 19.99
N ALA A 18 3.52 9.48 19.15
CA ALA A 18 3.28 9.52 17.71
C ALA A 18 1.84 9.10 17.37
N SER A 19 1.12 9.96 16.64
CA SER A 19 -0.22 9.64 16.13
C SER A 19 -0.19 9.08 14.70
N ILE A 20 0.87 9.37 13.95
CA ILE A 20 1.14 8.83 12.60
C ILE A 20 2.61 8.46 12.55
N VAL A 21 2.91 7.23 12.16
CA VAL A 21 4.25 6.73 11.87
C VAL A 21 4.33 6.43 10.38
N VAL A 22 5.23 7.12 9.67
CA VAL A 22 5.44 6.92 8.23
C VAL A 22 6.77 6.21 8.04
N ILE A 23 6.75 5.07 7.36
CA ILE A 23 7.93 4.20 7.23
C ILE A 23 8.35 4.13 5.76
N PRO A 24 9.20 5.07 5.29
CA PRO A 24 9.93 4.95 4.03
C PRO A 24 11.24 4.15 4.18
N ALA A 25 11.56 3.70 5.40
CA ALA A 25 12.82 3.06 5.75
C ALA A 25 13.01 1.75 4.98
N GLY A 26 14.18 1.57 4.39
CA GLY A 26 14.52 0.35 3.69
C GLY A 26 15.80 0.54 2.89
N VAL A 27 16.45 -0.57 2.58
CA VAL A 27 17.61 -0.55 1.70
C VAL A 27 17.10 -0.50 0.26
N PRO A 28 17.58 0.43 -0.58
CA PRO A 28 17.28 0.38 -2.00
C PRO A 28 18.01 -0.81 -2.63
N ARG A 29 17.46 -1.39 -3.69
CA ARG A 29 18.12 -2.48 -4.42
C ARG A 29 19.52 -2.04 -4.87
N LYS A 30 20.55 -2.79 -4.47
CA LYS A 30 21.94 -2.61 -4.90
C LYS A 30 22.32 -3.60 -6.00
N PRO A 31 23.29 -3.27 -6.88
CA PRO A 31 23.85 -4.25 -7.82
C PRO A 31 24.29 -5.52 -7.09
N GLY A 32 23.96 -6.70 -7.64
CA GLY A 32 24.26 -8.00 -7.04
C GLY A 32 23.26 -8.52 -6.00
N MET A 33 22.32 -7.69 -5.52
CA MET A 33 21.31 -8.10 -4.55
C MET A 33 20.13 -8.82 -5.24
N THR A 34 19.79 -10.02 -4.77
CA THR A 34 18.60 -10.74 -5.25
C THR A 34 17.32 -10.08 -4.72
N ARG A 35 16.16 -10.43 -5.29
CA ARG A 35 14.86 -9.99 -4.75
C ARG A 35 14.62 -10.52 -3.34
N ASP A 36 15.16 -11.70 -3.02
CA ASP A 36 15.01 -12.33 -1.71
C ASP A 36 15.91 -11.70 -0.66
N ASP A 37 17.16 -11.36 -1.00
CA ASP A 37 18.06 -10.64 -0.10
C ASP A 37 17.45 -9.28 0.30
N LEU A 38 16.93 -8.55 -0.68
CA LEU A 38 16.28 -7.25 -0.46
C LEU A 38 15.08 -7.40 0.49
N PHE A 39 14.25 -8.42 0.26
CA PHE A 39 13.13 -8.71 1.13
C PHE A 39 13.59 -9.01 2.56
N ASN A 40 14.55 -9.92 2.77
CA ASN A 40 15.00 -10.33 4.10
C ASN A 40 15.55 -9.17 4.91
N VAL A 41 16.35 -8.29 4.28
CA VAL A 41 16.87 -7.09 4.93
C VAL A 41 15.74 -6.15 5.34
N ASN A 42 14.82 -5.83 4.42
CA ASN A 42 13.74 -4.90 4.72
C ASN A 42 12.69 -5.49 5.68
N ALA A 43 12.46 -6.80 5.65
CA ALA A 43 11.60 -7.50 6.59
C ALA A 43 12.19 -7.46 8.01
N GLY A 44 13.52 -7.61 8.15
CA GLY A 44 14.20 -7.43 9.43
C GLY A 44 14.04 -6.02 9.99
N ILE A 45 14.18 -4.98 9.15
CA ILE A 45 13.96 -3.58 9.54
C ILE A 45 12.49 -3.36 9.97
N ILE A 46 11.54 -3.88 9.20
CA ILE A 46 10.11 -3.72 9.50
C ILE A 46 9.70 -4.44 10.79
N SER A 47 10.22 -5.64 11.06
CA SER A 47 10.00 -6.32 12.35
C SER A 47 10.49 -5.48 13.52
N GLN A 48 11.73 -4.97 13.46
CA GLN A 48 12.30 -4.14 14.53
C GLN A 48 11.48 -2.85 14.75
N LEU A 49 11.06 -2.18 13.68
CA LEU A 49 10.19 -1.01 13.78
C LEU A 49 8.81 -1.38 14.34
N GLY A 50 8.26 -2.54 13.98
CA GLY A 50 7.02 -3.05 14.53
C GLY A 50 7.10 -3.28 16.04
N ASP A 51 8.20 -3.87 16.52
CA ASP A 51 8.45 -4.05 17.95
C ASP A 51 8.52 -2.68 18.67
N SER A 52 9.28 -1.73 18.13
CA SER A 52 9.37 -0.38 18.72
C SER A 52 8.04 0.37 18.71
N ILE A 53 7.21 0.22 17.66
CA ILE A 53 5.88 0.83 17.61
C ILE A 53 4.97 0.21 18.69
N ALA A 54 5.03 -1.11 18.87
CA ALA A 54 4.25 -1.81 19.87
C ALA A 54 4.63 -1.45 21.31
N GLU A 55 5.92 -1.16 21.55
CA GLU A 55 6.44 -0.76 22.86
C GLU A 55 6.22 0.72 23.18
N CYS A 56 6.30 1.61 22.18
CA CYS A 56 6.36 3.05 22.41
C CYS A 56 5.07 3.82 22.08
N CYS A 57 4.15 3.24 21.28
CA CYS A 57 2.95 3.95 20.81
C CYS A 57 1.66 3.45 21.47
N ASP A 58 0.65 4.32 21.56
CA ASP A 58 -0.73 3.92 21.84
C ASP A 58 -1.33 3.24 20.61
N LEU A 59 -1.32 1.91 20.61
CA LEU A 59 -1.79 1.06 19.50
C LEU A 59 -3.30 1.20 19.21
N SER A 60 -4.07 1.82 20.10
CA SER A 60 -5.48 2.13 19.85
C SER A 60 -5.68 3.41 19.04
N LYS A 61 -4.62 4.20 18.83
CA LYS A 61 -4.67 5.53 18.18
C LYS A 61 -3.72 5.69 17.00
N VAL A 62 -2.51 5.12 17.08
CA VAL A 62 -1.46 5.34 16.08
C VAL A 62 -1.84 4.77 14.71
N PHE A 63 -1.61 5.55 13.65
CA PHE A 63 -1.63 5.08 12.26
C PHE A 63 -0.22 4.75 11.79
N VAL A 64 -0.04 3.61 11.13
CA VAL A 64 1.26 3.18 10.58
C VAL A 64 1.16 3.09 9.07
N LEU A 65 1.87 3.97 8.37
CA LEU A 65 1.88 4.06 6.91
C LEU A 65 3.18 3.48 6.36
N VAL A 66 3.11 2.26 5.83
CA VAL A 66 4.25 1.52 5.29
C VAL A 66 4.47 1.89 3.82
N ILE A 67 5.61 2.52 3.52
CA ILE A 67 6.08 2.84 2.17
C ILE A 67 7.19 1.86 1.74
N SER A 68 7.88 1.26 2.70
CA SER A 68 8.96 0.29 2.48
C SER A 68 8.57 -0.83 1.52
N ASN A 69 9.49 -1.18 0.63
CA ASN A 69 9.26 -2.20 -0.39
C ASN A 69 9.96 -3.53 -0.05
N PRO A 70 9.33 -4.68 -0.37
CA PRO A 70 8.06 -4.83 -1.10
C PRO A 70 6.81 -4.70 -0.20
N VAL A 71 5.93 -3.74 -0.47
CA VAL A 71 4.73 -3.45 0.36
C VAL A 71 3.85 -4.71 0.55
N ASN A 72 3.65 -5.48 -0.53
CA ASN A 72 2.83 -6.70 -0.53
C ASN A 72 3.26 -7.75 0.51
N SER A 73 4.53 -7.74 0.93
CA SER A 73 5.03 -8.66 1.96
C SER A 73 5.34 -7.95 3.27
N LEU A 74 5.78 -6.69 3.23
CA LEU A 74 6.19 -5.95 4.43
C LEU A 74 5.02 -5.46 5.28
N VAL A 75 3.84 -5.24 4.69
CA VAL A 75 2.63 -4.99 5.49
C VAL A 75 2.22 -6.25 6.27
N PRO A 76 2.15 -7.46 5.65
CA PRO A 76 2.00 -8.70 6.39
C PRO A 76 3.05 -8.92 7.47
N VAL A 77 4.34 -8.64 7.20
CA VAL A 77 5.40 -8.71 8.22
C VAL A 77 5.08 -7.78 9.39
N MET A 78 4.75 -6.51 9.13
CA MET A 78 4.44 -5.53 10.19
C MET A 78 3.28 -6.00 11.07
N VAL A 79 2.15 -6.35 10.45
CA VAL A 79 0.93 -6.76 11.17
C VAL A 79 1.19 -8.05 11.96
N SER A 80 1.72 -9.09 11.31
CA SER A 80 1.95 -10.37 11.98
C SER A 80 3.02 -10.28 13.07
N ASN A 81 4.08 -9.48 12.88
CA ASN A 81 5.11 -9.28 13.90
C ASN A 81 4.52 -8.64 15.16
N ILE A 82 3.77 -7.54 15.02
CA ILE A 82 3.13 -6.87 16.16
C ILE A 82 2.16 -7.82 16.88
N LEU A 83 1.24 -8.46 16.15
CA LEU A 83 0.22 -9.32 16.75
C LEU A 83 0.82 -10.57 17.44
N LYS A 84 1.97 -11.05 16.97
CA LYS A 84 2.65 -12.24 17.49
C LYS A 84 3.56 -11.91 18.67
N ASN A 85 4.45 -10.93 18.52
CA ASN A 85 5.46 -10.60 19.53
C ASN A 85 4.89 -9.77 20.68
N HIS A 86 3.78 -9.08 20.44
CA HIS A 86 3.11 -8.22 21.43
C HIS A 86 1.64 -8.65 21.57
N PRO A 87 1.33 -9.78 22.24
CA PRO A 87 -0.03 -10.33 22.31
C PRO A 87 -1.09 -9.37 22.86
N GLN A 88 -0.68 -8.41 23.70
CA GLN A 88 -1.52 -7.32 24.21
C GLN A 88 -2.08 -6.41 23.11
N SER A 89 -1.42 -6.35 21.94
CA SER A 89 -1.87 -5.58 20.77
C SER A 89 -3.14 -6.16 20.12
N ARG A 90 -3.47 -7.44 20.35
CA ARG A 90 -4.61 -8.11 19.70
C ARG A 90 -5.96 -7.47 20.04
N ASN A 91 -6.05 -6.74 21.15
CA ASN A 91 -7.25 -6.02 21.57
C ASN A 91 -7.26 -4.54 21.18
N SER A 92 -6.21 -4.02 20.54
CA SER A 92 -6.10 -2.60 20.21
C SER A 92 -6.72 -2.24 18.85
N GLY A 93 -6.98 -3.25 18.01
CA GLY A 93 -7.45 -3.06 16.62
C GLY A 93 -6.38 -2.43 15.71
N ILE A 94 -5.10 -2.62 16.04
CA ILE A 94 -3.96 -1.99 15.32
C ILE A 94 -3.94 -2.34 13.83
N GLU A 95 -4.41 -3.53 13.45
CA GLU A 95 -4.51 -3.96 12.07
C GLU A 95 -5.43 -3.08 11.22
N ARG A 96 -6.42 -2.41 11.84
CA ARG A 96 -7.27 -1.40 11.17
C ARG A 96 -6.54 -0.08 10.90
N ARG A 97 -5.29 0.05 11.33
CA ARG A 97 -4.49 1.30 11.27
C ARG A 97 -3.10 1.10 10.65
N ILE A 98 -2.72 -0.14 10.32
CA ILE A 98 -1.51 -0.43 9.54
C ILE A 98 -1.90 -0.48 8.06
N MET A 99 -1.27 0.36 7.25
CA MET A 99 -1.65 0.58 5.86
C MET A 99 -0.43 0.66 4.96
N GLY A 100 -0.41 -0.13 3.89
CA GLY A 100 0.54 0.01 2.80
C GLY A 100 0.16 1.18 1.89
N VAL A 101 1.09 2.10 1.66
CA VAL A 101 0.88 3.28 0.82
C VAL A 101 1.07 2.90 -0.64
N THR A 102 -0.03 2.79 -1.39
CA THR A 102 -0.03 2.47 -2.84
C THR A 102 -0.32 3.69 -3.72
N LYS A 103 -0.42 4.90 -3.14
CA LYS A 103 -0.85 6.13 -3.81
C LYS A 103 -0.03 6.50 -5.05
N LEU A 104 1.25 6.09 -5.11
CA LEU A 104 2.10 6.34 -6.26
C LEU A 104 1.56 5.67 -7.53
N ASP A 105 0.86 4.53 -7.42
CA ASP A 105 0.29 3.83 -8.58
C ASP A 105 -0.90 4.61 -9.14
N ILE A 106 -1.74 5.17 -8.28
CA ILE A 106 -2.82 6.08 -8.69
C ILE A 106 -2.24 7.33 -9.36
N VAL A 107 -1.20 7.94 -8.77
CA VAL A 107 -0.52 9.11 -9.37
C VAL A 107 0.01 8.76 -10.76
N ARG A 108 0.65 7.60 -10.94
CA ARG A 108 1.12 7.12 -12.24
C ARG A 108 -0.02 6.88 -13.23
N ALA A 109 -1.07 6.16 -12.82
CA ALA A 109 -2.20 5.84 -13.67
C ALA A 109 -2.90 7.12 -14.18
N SER A 110 -3.13 8.08 -13.29
CA SER A 110 -3.66 9.39 -13.65
C SER A 110 -2.75 10.15 -14.61
N THR A 111 -1.44 10.19 -14.35
CA THR A 111 -0.47 10.88 -15.21
C THR A 111 -0.37 10.24 -16.58
N PHE A 112 -0.25 8.92 -16.66
CA PHE A 112 -0.09 8.24 -17.94
C PHE A 112 -1.38 8.29 -18.78
N LEU A 113 -2.56 8.18 -18.15
CA LEU A 113 -3.84 8.35 -18.84
C LEU A 113 -3.97 9.77 -19.40
N ARG A 114 -3.51 10.77 -18.65
CA ARG A 114 -3.48 12.15 -19.10
C ARG A 114 -2.56 12.35 -20.30
N GLU A 115 -1.33 11.86 -20.22
CA GLU A 115 -0.33 11.96 -21.29
C GLU A 115 -0.85 11.34 -22.59
N ILE A 116 -1.33 10.09 -22.54
CA ILE A 116 -1.76 9.38 -23.74
C ILE A 116 -3.01 10.01 -24.38
N ASN A 117 -3.90 10.60 -23.58
CA ASN A 117 -5.07 11.32 -24.08
C ASN A 117 -4.69 12.62 -24.80
N ILE A 118 -3.67 13.34 -24.32
CA ILE A 118 -3.13 14.53 -25.00
C ILE A 118 -2.43 14.13 -26.29
N GLU A 119 -1.54 13.13 -26.24
CA GLU A 119 -0.79 12.63 -27.40
C GLU A 119 -1.72 12.08 -28.49
N SER A 120 -2.84 11.48 -28.10
CA SER A 120 -3.84 10.96 -29.03
C SER A 120 -4.82 12.04 -29.54
N GLY A 121 -4.67 13.30 -29.14
CA GLY A 121 -5.57 14.40 -29.52
C GLY A 121 -6.99 14.28 -28.94
N LEU A 122 -7.19 13.45 -27.90
CA LEU A 122 -8.50 13.12 -27.34
C LEU A 122 -8.94 14.16 -26.29
N THR A 123 -8.00 14.80 -25.59
CA THR A 123 -8.28 15.88 -24.65
C THR A 123 -7.25 17.01 -24.77
N PRO A 124 -7.64 18.28 -24.60
CA PRO A 124 -6.68 19.37 -24.50
C PRO A 124 -5.86 19.27 -23.20
N ARG A 125 -4.70 19.94 -23.17
CA ARG A 125 -3.94 20.14 -21.93
C ARG A 125 -4.75 21.02 -20.98
N VAL A 126 -5.24 20.45 -19.88
CA VAL A 126 -5.88 21.19 -18.78
C VAL A 126 -5.20 20.87 -17.45
N ASN A 127 -5.51 21.63 -16.40
CA ASN A 127 -4.85 21.47 -15.09
C ASN A 127 -5.47 20.37 -14.21
N SER A 128 -6.62 19.80 -14.60
CA SER A 128 -7.23 18.68 -13.90
C SER A 128 -6.55 17.36 -14.27
N MET A 129 -6.34 16.51 -13.27
CA MET A 129 -5.87 15.14 -13.45
C MET A 129 -7.08 14.19 -13.49
N PRO A 130 -7.09 13.18 -14.38
CA PRO A 130 -8.13 12.16 -14.34
C PRO A 130 -7.99 11.34 -13.06
N ASP A 131 -9.11 10.97 -12.46
CA ASP A 131 -9.12 9.99 -11.37
C ASP A 131 -9.11 8.59 -11.97
N VAL A 132 -8.16 7.75 -11.53
CA VAL A 132 -8.04 6.36 -11.96
C VAL A 132 -7.86 5.52 -10.70
N PRO A 133 -8.90 4.78 -10.28
CA PRO A 133 -8.75 3.86 -9.17
C PRO A 133 -7.72 2.77 -9.50
N VAL A 134 -6.89 2.43 -8.52
CA VAL A 134 -5.92 1.34 -8.64
C VAL A 134 -6.08 0.44 -7.43
N ILE A 135 -6.29 -0.85 -7.65
CA ILE A 135 -6.52 -1.87 -6.61
C ILE A 135 -5.49 -3.01 -6.70
N GLY A 136 -5.55 -3.96 -5.77
CA GLY A 136 -4.70 -5.16 -5.77
C GLY A 136 -3.51 -5.06 -4.82
N GLY A 137 -2.31 -4.89 -5.37
CA GLY A 137 -1.06 -4.74 -4.61
C GLY A 137 -0.21 -3.59 -5.12
N HIS A 138 1.10 -3.65 -4.88
CA HIS A 138 2.08 -2.61 -5.21
C HIS A 138 3.32 -3.15 -5.95
N SER A 139 3.21 -4.28 -6.65
CA SER A 139 4.33 -4.86 -7.41
C SER A 139 3.89 -5.51 -8.71
N GLY A 140 4.38 -4.99 -9.85
CA GLY A 140 4.14 -5.60 -11.17
C GLY A 140 2.65 -5.83 -11.42
N GLU A 141 2.30 -7.06 -11.80
CA GLU A 141 0.93 -7.44 -12.17
C GLU A 141 -0.05 -7.49 -10.99
N THR A 142 0.41 -7.34 -9.74
CA THR A 142 -0.52 -7.14 -8.62
C THR A 142 -1.20 -5.77 -8.70
N ILE A 143 -0.65 -4.81 -9.45
CA ILE A 143 -1.22 -3.47 -9.60
C ILE A 143 -2.30 -3.51 -10.68
N ILE A 144 -3.56 -3.25 -10.30
CA ILE A 144 -4.71 -3.26 -11.22
C ILE A 144 -5.24 -1.83 -11.38
N PRO A 145 -4.81 -1.08 -12.42
CA PRO A 145 -5.43 0.19 -12.77
C PRO A 145 -6.79 -0.05 -13.43
N LEU A 146 -7.86 0.45 -12.80
CA LEU A 146 -9.24 0.32 -13.27
C LEU A 146 -9.57 1.46 -14.22
N PHE A 147 -8.95 1.45 -15.40
CA PHE A 147 -9.21 2.48 -16.40
C PHE A 147 -10.69 2.53 -16.78
N SER A 148 -11.38 1.37 -16.81
CA SER A 148 -12.82 1.29 -17.11
C SER A 148 -13.70 2.17 -16.21
N GLN A 149 -13.21 2.52 -15.03
CA GLN A 149 -13.92 3.30 -14.02
C GLN A 149 -13.42 4.75 -13.95
N SER A 150 -12.59 5.20 -14.90
CA SER A 150 -12.17 6.59 -15.01
C SER A 150 -13.12 7.41 -15.89
N ASN A 151 -13.50 8.60 -15.43
CA ASN A 151 -14.34 9.55 -16.18
C ASN A 151 -13.71 10.04 -17.50
N PHE A 152 -12.42 9.77 -17.70
CA PHE A 152 -11.64 10.20 -18.87
C PHE A 152 -11.29 9.07 -19.82
N LEU A 153 -12.07 7.98 -19.80
CA LEU A 153 -11.93 6.96 -20.83
C LEU A 153 -12.40 7.53 -22.18
N SER A 154 -11.45 8.17 -22.86
CA SER A 154 -11.43 8.14 -24.30
C SER A 154 -11.39 6.65 -24.71
N ARG A 155 -12.04 6.28 -25.81
CA ARG A 155 -12.00 4.90 -26.32
C ARG A 155 -10.59 4.61 -26.84
N LEU A 156 -9.62 4.44 -25.93
CA LEU A 156 -8.30 3.93 -26.24
C LEU A 156 -8.50 2.57 -26.92
N ASN A 157 -7.79 2.35 -28.03
CA ASN A 157 -7.77 1.02 -28.61
C ASN A 157 -7.09 0.04 -27.64
N GLU A 158 -7.31 -1.25 -27.88
CA GLU A 158 -6.85 -2.30 -26.98
C GLU A 158 -5.32 -2.27 -26.76
N ASP A 159 -4.55 -1.96 -27.81
CA ASP A 159 -3.09 -1.87 -27.74
C ASP A 159 -2.61 -0.73 -26.82
N LYS A 160 -3.22 0.45 -26.94
CA LYS A 160 -2.92 1.60 -26.05
C LYS A 160 -3.32 1.30 -24.61
N LEU A 161 -4.44 0.61 -24.41
CA LEU A 161 -4.86 0.20 -23.07
C LEU A 161 -3.87 -0.80 -22.45
N LYS A 162 -3.45 -1.84 -23.19
CA LYS A 162 -2.44 -2.80 -22.74
C LYS A 162 -1.10 -2.13 -22.43
N TYR A 163 -0.65 -1.23 -23.30
CA TYR A 163 0.55 -0.42 -23.07
C TYR A 163 0.43 0.39 -21.77
N LEU A 164 -0.72 1.03 -21.56
CA LEU A 164 -0.96 1.88 -20.39
C LEU A 164 -0.98 1.06 -19.09
N ILE A 165 -1.66 -0.09 -19.09
CA ILE A 165 -1.68 -1.05 -17.97
C ILE A 165 -0.25 -1.48 -17.63
N HIS A 166 0.52 -1.95 -18.62
CA HIS A 166 1.90 -2.38 -18.42
C HIS A 166 2.77 -1.24 -17.88
N ARG A 167 2.65 -0.03 -18.43
CA ARG A 167 3.43 1.14 -17.97
C ARG A 167 3.12 1.49 -16.51
N VAL A 168 1.88 1.35 -16.05
CA VAL A 168 1.53 1.53 -14.63
C VAL A 168 2.18 0.44 -13.78
N GLN A 169 2.00 -0.84 -14.15
CA GLN A 169 2.52 -2.01 -13.42
C GLN A 169 4.04 -1.98 -13.25
N TYR A 170 4.75 -1.53 -14.28
CA TYR A 170 6.22 -1.49 -14.34
C TYR A 170 6.81 -0.08 -14.29
N GLY A 171 6.01 0.92 -13.87
CA GLY A 171 6.48 2.31 -13.79
C GLY A 171 7.59 2.52 -12.74
N GLY A 172 7.78 1.57 -11.82
CA GLY A 172 8.96 1.52 -10.94
C GLY A 172 10.24 1.21 -11.69
N ASP A 173 10.17 0.24 -12.60
CA ASP A 173 11.32 -0.24 -13.37
C ASP A 173 11.77 0.80 -14.41
N GLU A 174 10.83 1.55 -15.00
CA GLU A 174 11.13 2.69 -15.89
C GLU A 174 12.03 3.72 -15.18
N VAL A 175 11.72 4.06 -13.92
CA VAL A 175 12.51 5.01 -13.13
C VAL A 175 13.87 4.43 -12.73
N VAL A 176 13.93 3.15 -12.34
CA VAL A 176 15.20 2.50 -11.99
C VAL A 176 16.13 2.47 -13.20
N LYS A 177 15.60 2.14 -14.39
CA LYS A 177 16.34 2.17 -15.65
C LYS A 177 16.82 3.58 -15.98
N ALA A 178 15.95 4.59 -15.89
CA ALA A 178 16.30 5.98 -16.13
C ALA A 178 17.39 6.51 -15.16
N LYS A 179 17.44 5.98 -13.94
CA LYS A 179 18.48 6.28 -12.95
C LYS A 179 19.74 5.40 -13.08
N ASN A 180 19.88 4.62 -14.15
CA ASN A 180 21.01 3.69 -14.34
C ASN A 180 21.20 2.74 -13.14
N GLY A 181 20.10 2.24 -12.57
CA GLY A 181 20.12 1.35 -11.41
C GLY A 181 20.44 2.03 -10.08
N LYS A 182 20.65 3.35 -10.04
CA LYS A 182 20.98 4.12 -8.82
C LYS A 182 19.73 4.50 -8.01
N GLY A 183 18.94 3.48 -7.65
CA GLY A 183 17.73 3.61 -6.85
C GLY A 183 16.44 3.77 -7.66
N SER A 184 15.32 3.84 -6.95
CA SER A 184 13.96 3.91 -7.50
C SER A 184 13.35 5.32 -7.37
N ALA A 185 12.03 5.43 -7.52
CA ALA A 185 11.28 6.67 -7.35
C ALA A 185 11.47 7.26 -5.94
N THR A 186 11.96 8.50 -5.87
CA THR A 186 12.18 9.23 -4.60
C THR A 186 11.23 10.43 -4.51
N LEU A 187 11.34 11.40 -5.43
CA LEU A 187 10.55 12.63 -5.40
C LEU A 187 9.04 12.37 -5.62
N SER A 188 8.68 11.54 -6.60
CA SER A 188 7.28 11.18 -6.83
C SER A 188 6.70 10.35 -5.68
N MET A 189 7.52 9.50 -5.05
CA MET A 189 7.10 8.76 -3.84
C MET A 189 6.92 9.69 -2.65
N ALA A 190 7.80 10.67 -2.44
CA ALA A 190 7.64 11.68 -1.40
C ALA A 190 6.35 12.51 -1.61
N HIS A 191 6.04 12.88 -2.87
CA HIS A 191 4.79 13.53 -3.20
C HIS A 191 3.57 12.66 -2.87
N ALA A 192 3.58 11.38 -3.27
CA ALA A 192 2.50 10.44 -2.98
C ALA A 192 2.33 10.20 -1.48
N GLY A 193 3.43 10.03 -0.74
CA GLY A 193 3.42 9.90 0.72
C GLY A 193 2.86 11.14 1.40
N TYR A 194 3.27 12.34 0.98
CA TYR A 194 2.71 13.60 1.47
C TYR A 194 1.19 13.70 1.25
N LYS A 195 0.72 13.33 0.05
CA LYS A 195 -0.71 13.33 -0.28
C LYS A 195 -1.53 12.40 0.61
N CYS A 196 -0.96 11.28 1.06
CA CYS A 196 -1.59 10.42 2.06
C CYS A 196 -1.55 11.08 3.45
N VAL A 197 -0.36 11.43 3.94
CA VAL A 197 -0.15 11.93 5.31
C VAL A 197 -1.00 13.16 5.62
N VAL A 198 -1.13 14.10 4.67
CA VAL A 198 -1.94 15.31 4.89
C VAL A 198 -3.42 14.99 5.16
N GLN A 199 -3.97 13.91 4.60
CA GLN A 199 -5.33 13.47 4.88
C GLN A 199 -5.46 12.94 6.32
N PHE A 200 -4.50 12.15 6.79
CA PHE A 200 -4.47 11.66 8.18
C PHE A 200 -4.28 12.79 9.18
N VAL A 201 -3.43 13.79 8.87
CA VAL A 201 -3.30 14.98 9.71
C VAL A 201 -4.63 15.71 9.81
N SER A 202 -5.32 15.96 8.69
CA SER A 202 -6.64 16.59 8.70
C SER A 202 -7.68 15.80 9.50
N LEU A 203 -7.67 14.46 9.38
CA LEU A 203 -8.55 13.57 10.14
C LEU A 203 -8.30 13.68 11.65
N LEU A 204 -7.03 13.62 12.08
CA LEU A 204 -6.66 13.65 13.49
C LEU A 204 -6.87 15.02 14.14
N LEU A 205 -6.81 16.10 13.36
CA LEU A 205 -7.12 17.46 13.82
C LEU A 205 -8.64 17.74 13.83
N GLY A 206 -9.47 16.81 13.34
CA GLY A 206 -10.92 17.00 13.24
C GLY A 206 -11.37 17.93 12.10
N ASN A 207 -10.49 18.23 11.13
CA ASN A 207 -10.83 19.01 9.95
C ASN A 207 -11.71 18.23 8.96
N ILE A 208 -11.62 16.89 9.02
CA ILE A 208 -12.48 15.96 8.29
C ILE A 208 -12.85 14.80 9.23
N GLU A 209 -14.03 14.22 9.04
CA GLU A 209 -14.48 13.08 9.86
C GLU A 209 -13.96 11.75 9.34
N GLN A 210 -13.67 11.67 8.03
CA GLN A 210 -13.28 10.45 7.34
C GLN A 210 -12.37 10.74 6.14
N ILE A 211 -11.51 9.78 5.83
CA ILE A 211 -10.69 9.73 4.62
C ILE A 211 -11.30 8.70 3.68
N HIS A 212 -11.42 9.07 2.41
CA HIS A 212 -11.71 8.16 1.30
C HIS A 212 -10.44 7.96 0.49
N GLY A 213 -9.90 6.75 0.46
CA GLY A 213 -8.66 6.48 -0.27
C GLY A 213 -8.31 5.00 -0.35
N THR A 214 -7.43 4.67 -1.31
CA THR A 214 -6.97 3.30 -1.52
C THR A 214 -5.68 3.03 -0.75
N TYR A 215 -5.69 1.99 0.07
CA TYR A 215 -4.53 1.52 0.84
C TYR A 215 -4.50 0.00 0.84
N TYR A 216 -3.30 -0.58 0.93
CA TYR A 216 -3.11 -2.02 1.08
C TYR A 216 -3.24 -2.41 2.56
N VAL A 217 -4.27 -3.16 2.90
CA VAL A 217 -4.63 -3.47 4.29
C VAL A 217 -4.91 -4.96 4.48
N PRO A 218 -4.79 -5.50 5.70
CA PRO A 218 -5.41 -6.78 6.02
C PRO A 218 -6.93 -6.72 5.82
N LEU A 219 -7.53 -7.80 5.33
CA LEU A 219 -8.98 -7.93 5.18
C LEU A 219 -9.64 -8.58 6.39
N LYS A 220 -8.84 -9.12 7.31
CA LYS A 220 -9.29 -9.72 8.56
C LYS A 220 -8.56 -9.13 9.76
N ASP A 221 -9.22 -9.15 10.91
CA ASP A 221 -8.68 -8.71 12.18
C ASP A 221 -7.83 -9.79 12.87
N ALA A 222 -7.27 -9.47 14.04
CA ALA A 222 -6.44 -10.41 14.79
C ALA A 222 -7.18 -11.72 15.18
N ASN A 223 -8.52 -11.68 15.22
CA ASN A 223 -9.39 -12.80 15.58
C ASN A 223 -10.02 -13.46 14.33
N ASN A 224 -9.49 -13.15 13.13
CA ASN A 224 -9.91 -13.71 11.85
C ASN A 224 -11.34 -13.31 11.43
N PHE A 225 -11.89 -12.23 11.99
CA PHE A 225 -13.13 -11.62 11.53
C PHE A 225 -12.86 -10.55 10.46
N PRO A 226 -13.81 -10.24 9.57
CA PRO A 226 -13.67 -9.15 8.61
C PRO A 226 -13.23 -7.84 9.28
N ILE A 227 -12.23 -7.16 8.71
CA ILE A 227 -11.62 -5.98 9.33
C ILE A 227 -12.58 -4.78 9.45
N ALA A 228 -13.60 -4.72 8.61
CA ALA A 228 -14.65 -3.72 8.61
C ALA A 228 -15.83 -4.23 7.75
N PRO A 229 -17.04 -3.64 7.85
CA PRO A 229 -18.10 -3.90 6.89
C PRO A 229 -17.60 -3.71 5.45
N GLY A 230 -18.01 -4.59 4.54
CA GLY A 230 -17.51 -4.61 3.17
C GLY A 230 -16.43 -5.68 2.92
N ALA A 231 -15.64 -6.02 3.95
CA ALA A 231 -14.53 -6.97 3.80
C ALA A 231 -15.02 -8.41 3.60
N ASP A 232 -16.13 -8.79 4.23
CA ASP A 232 -16.77 -10.11 4.04
C ASP A 232 -17.32 -10.30 2.62
N GLN A 233 -17.78 -9.22 1.98
CA GLN A 233 -18.18 -9.26 0.57
C GLN A 233 -16.98 -9.24 -0.38
N LEU A 234 -15.89 -8.54 -0.01
CA LEU A 234 -14.67 -8.51 -0.82
C LEU A 234 -13.95 -9.85 -0.86
N LEU A 235 -13.80 -10.52 0.28
CA LEU A 235 -13.04 -11.77 0.43
C LEU A 235 -13.34 -12.81 -0.67
N PRO A 236 -14.59 -13.19 -0.97
CA PRO A 236 -14.88 -14.13 -2.05
C PRO A 236 -14.55 -13.58 -3.44
N LEU A 237 -14.62 -12.26 -3.66
CA LEU A 237 -14.29 -11.63 -4.95
C LEU A 237 -12.78 -11.65 -5.23
N VAL A 238 -11.95 -11.71 -4.19
CA VAL A 238 -10.48 -11.74 -4.30
C VAL A 238 -9.91 -13.11 -3.91
N ASP A 239 -10.70 -14.18 -4.08
CA ASP A 239 -10.33 -15.58 -3.81
C ASP A 239 -9.66 -15.75 -2.43
N GLY A 240 -10.21 -15.07 -1.42
CA GLY A 240 -9.80 -15.16 -0.02
C GLY A 240 -8.42 -14.58 0.29
N ALA A 241 -7.84 -13.73 -0.56
CA ALA A 241 -6.59 -13.04 -0.25
C ALA A 241 -6.69 -12.27 1.08
N ASP A 242 -5.76 -12.51 2.01
CA ASP A 242 -5.84 -11.90 3.36
C ASP A 242 -5.48 -10.42 3.39
N TYR A 243 -4.85 -9.90 2.33
CA TYR A 243 -4.48 -8.50 2.19
C TYR A 243 -4.76 -8.01 0.78
N PHE A 244 -5.29 -6.80 0.64
CA PHE A 244 -5.62 -6.22 -0.66
C PHE A 244 -5.64 -4.69 -0.62
N ALA A 245 -5.22 -4.05 -1.71
CA ALA A 245 -5.34 -2.61 -1.91
C ALA A 245 -6.70 -2.32 -2.50
N ILE A 246 -7.52 -1.56 -1.78
CA ILE A 246 -8.92 -1.31 -2.12
C ILE A 246 -9.29 0.08 -1.62
N PRO A 247 -10.28 0.79 -2.20
CA PRO A 247 -10.79 2.01 -1.60
C PRO A 247 -11.43 1.71 -0.24
N LEU A 248 -11.12 2.57 0.72
CA LEU A 248 -11.53 2.46 2.12
C LEU A 248 -12.15 3.76 2.58
N THR A 249 -13.10 3.65 3.51
CA THR A 249 -13.43 4.72 4.44
C THR A 249 -12.60 4.52 5.70
N ILE A 250 -11.88 5.55 6.13
CA ILE A 250 -11.02 5.52 7.32
C ILE A 250 -11.46 6.65 8.25
N THR A 251 -11.68 6.33 9.52
CA THR A 251 -12.00 7.30 10.58
C THR A 251 -10.88 7.33 11.61
N THR A 252 -10.99 8.16 12.64
CA THR A 252 -10.06 8.13 13.78
C THR A 252 -10.03 6.79 14.52
N LYS A 253 -10.93 5.83 14.20
CA LYS A 253 -10.95 4.44 14.70
C LYS A 253 -10.24 3.42 13.79
N GLY A 254 -9.66 3.85 12.67
CA GLY A 254 -9.08 2.97 11.66
C GLY A 254 -10.02 2.77 10.46
N VAL A 255 -9.78 1.71 9.69
CA VAL A 255 -10.67 1.29 8.59
C VAL A 255 -12.09 1.05 9.13
N SER A 256 -13.05 1.78 8.60
CA SER A 256 -14.46 1.70 8.99
C SER A 256 -15.36 1.09 7.90
N TYR A 257 -14.91 1.08 6.64
CA TYR A 257 -15.61 0.44 5.53
C TYR A 257 -14.65 0.07 4.41
N VAL A 258 -14.94 -1.06 3.74
CA VAL A 258 -14.23 -1.53 2.53
C VAL A 258 -15.17 -1.41 1.33
N ASP A 259 -14.81 -0.59 0.33
CA ASP A 259 -15.62 -0.43 -0.88
C ASP A 259 -15.36 -1.58 -1.87
N TYR A 260 -16.00 -2.72 -1.59
CA TYR A 260 -15.91 -3.92 -2.43
C TYR A 260 -16.62 -3.78 -3.78
N ASP A 261 -17.56 -2.84 -3.91
CA ASP A 261 -18.36 -2.68 -5.14
C ASP A 261 -17.49 -2.24 -6.33
N ILE A 262 -16.35 -1.61 -6.07
CA ILE A 262 -15.35 -1.32 -7.11
C ILE A 262 -14.92 -2.57 -7.88
N VAL A 263 -14.88 -3.73 -7.22
CA VAL A 263 -14.55 -5.01 -7.86
C VAL A 263 -15.73 -5.51 -8.69
N ASN A 264 -16.98 -5.28 -8.26
CA ASN A 264 -18.18 -5.64 -9.04
C ASN A 264 -18.28 -4.86 -10.36
N ARG A 265 -17.78 -3.62 -10.38
CA ARG A 265 -17.78 -2.75 -11.56
C ARG A 265 -16.65 -3.01 -12.56
N MET A 266 -15.76 -3.98 -12.30
CA MET A 266 -14.68 -4.35 -13.22
C MET A 266 -15.23 -4.86 -14.56
N ASN A 267 -14.59 -4.46 -15.66
CA ASN A 267 -14.87 -5.03 -16.98
C ASN A 267 -14.27 -6.44 -17.14
N ASP A 268 -14.52 -7.09 -18.29
CA ASP A 268 -14.06 -8.47 -18.51
C ASP A 268 -12.54 -8.65 -18.47
N MET A 269 -11.76 -7.69 -18.98
CA MET A 269 -10.29 -7.76 -18.95
C MET A 269 -9.78 -7.65 -17.51
N GLU A 270 -10.26 -6.65 -16.79
CA GLU A 270 -9.90 -6.42 -15.40
C GLU A 270 -10.28 -7.63 -14.53
N ARG A 271 -11.52 -8.12 -14.66
CA ARG A 271 -12.07 -9.21 -13.85
C ARG A 271 -11.44 -10.57 -14.19
N ASN A 272 -11.38 -10.93 -15.47
CA ASN A 272 -11.07 -12.30 -15.88
C ASN A 272 -9.60 -12.51 -16.25
N GLN A 273 -8.82 -11.43 -16.46
CA GLN A 273 -7.41 -11.53 -16.81
C GLN A 273 -6.51 -10.93 -15.72
N MET A 274 -6.76 -9.70 -15.28
CA MET A 274 -5.87 -9.01 -14.34
C MET A 274 -6.04 -9.50 -12.89
N LEU A 275 -7.29 -9.61 -12.41
CA LEU A 275 -7.57 -9.97 -11.02
C LEU A 275 -7.03 -11.37 -10.63
N PRO A 276 -7.18 -12.44 -11.42
CA PRO A 276 -6.65 -13.76 -11.05
C PRO A 276 -5.12 -13.78 -10.96
N ILE A 277 -4.43 -13.09 -11.88
CA ILE A 277 -2.96 -12.97 -11.86
C ILE A 277 -2.52 -12.21 -10.61
N CYS A 278 -3.18 -11.08 -10.33
CA CYS A 278 -2.92 -10.27 -9.15
C CYS A 278 -3.07 -11.08 -7.86
N VAL A 279 -4.20 -11.76 -7.67
CA VAL A 279 -4.47 -12.54 -6.46
C VAL A 279 -3.48 -13.69 -6.29
N SER A 280 -3.15 -14.41 -7.38
CA SER A 280 -2.16 -15.49 -7.34
C SER A 280 -0.78 -15.02 -6.88
N GLN A 281 -0.33 -13.85 -7.37
CA GLN A 281 0.95 -13.26 -6.96
C GLN A 281 0.89 -12.69 -5.54
N LEU A 282 -0.23 -12.06 -5.16
CA LEU A 282 -0.44 -11.52 -3.82
C LEU A 282 -0.35 -12.62 -2.76
N LYS A 283 -1.02 -13.76 -2.94
CA LYS A 283 -0.94 -14.89 -2.00
C LYS A 283 0.51 -15.29 -1.72
N LYS A 284 1.32 -15.46 -2.76
CA LYS A 284 2.77 -15.75 -2.62
C LYS A 284 3.53 -14.66 -1.86
N ASN A 285 3.21 -13.39 -2.09
CA ASN A 285 3.86 -12.27 -1.39
C ASN A 285 3.47 -12.22 0.08
N ILE A 286 2.19 -12.47 0.38
CA ILE A 286 1.63 -12.49 1.73
C ILE A 286 2.25 -13.65 2.50
N ASP A 287 2.20 -14.86 1.95
CA ASP A 287 2.75 -16.08 2.55
C ASP A 287 4.22 -15.90 2.90
N LYS A 288 5.02 -15.35 1.97
CA LYS A 288 6.43 -15.05 2.22
C LYS A 288 6.65 -14.11 3.42
N GLY A 289 5.78 -13.12 3.59
CA GLY A 289 5.82 -12.20 4.74
C GLY A 289 5.46 -12.90 6.05
N LEU A 290 4.41 -13.72 6.04
CA LEU A 290 3.96 -14.48 7.21
C LEU A 290 4.98 -15.54 7.63
N GLU A 291 5.56 -16.27 6.67
CA GLU A 291 6.61 -17.28 6.90
C GLU A 291 7.89 -16.68 7.50
N PHE A 292 8.27 -15.47 7.07
CA PHE A 292 9.39 -14.75 7.67
C PHE A 292 9.18 -14.52 9.18
N VAL A 293 7.99 -14.10 9.59
CA VAL A 293 7.65 -13.89 11.01
C VAL A 293 7.46 -15.23 11.74
N ALA A 294 6.97 -16.27 11.05
CA ALA A 294 6.86 -17.61 11.62
C ALA A 294 8.23 -18.20 12.00
N SER A 295 9.21 -18.08 11.11
CA SER A 295 10.54 -18.71 11.24
C SER A 295 11.47 -18.07 12.28
N ARG A 296 11.39 -16.75 12.53
CA ARG A 296 12.27 -16.06 13.51
C ARG A 296 12.07 -16.50 14.96
N SER A 297 10.90 -17.05 15.29
CA SER A 297 10.57 -17.49 16.65
C SER A 297 11.12 -18.87 16.99
N ALA A 298 11.53 -19.65 16.00
CA ALA A 298 12.16 -20.95 16.23
C ALA A 298 13.64 -20.83 16.67
N SER A 299 14.18 -19.61 16.68
CA SER A 299 15.58 -19.29 16.93
C SER A 299 15.82 -18.41 18.17
N SER A 300 14.80 -18.21 19.00
CA SER A 300 14.85 -17.49 20.28
C SER A 300 14.29 -18.36 21.40
#